data_AF-A0A7C5VUH4-F1
#
_entry.id   AF-A0A7C5VUH4-F1
#
_cell.length_a   1.000
_cell.length_b   1.000
_cell.length_c   1.000
_cell.angle_alpha   90.00
_cell.angle_beta   90.00
_cell.angle_gamma   90.00
#
_symmetry.space_group_name_H-M   'P 1'
#
loop_
_entity.id
_entity.type
_entity.pdbx_description
1 polymer ?
#
loop_
_entity_poly.entity_id
_entity_poly.type
_entity_poly.pdbx_seq_one_letter_code
_entity_poly.pdbx_strand_id
1 'polypeptide(L)'
;MATATNTLYIVALLIVAAILTLTVLAWIWIVHKRAITLHGLEKLRELHHKPRSQLSVIIPGRNVEDWVEGCLSTLLMQRGVGGEVIFVDDGSEDGTGGLVLGSFLRKGVKYMRVGEPPADWWGKNWACWRGFQHSSNHWLLFMDADTRLLNENVLADALAKCELEGLDALSLIPRLDTGSLPSKIMLPLLQNILWSLFPPTRSNDPRDPTAFLFGAFILINRRVYSEVGGHKAVRSRVLEDRALASLLKRRGYRMLLLNGSERIVAEYAGSLSGYISAIKRLVGDYAATHSLGRLKYFITGAFIQLLLPQIILVLAILFPSIPLLFLGAISVALNIAANLLELRRLRVRYSLIYAPLTLLANWVLVLSLIDSYLSVSRRRIELTWRGRRAKLAIS
;
A
#
# COMPACT_ATOMS: atom_id res chain seq x y z
N MET A 1 36.08 -41.58 -10.45
CA MET A 1 35.60 -40.25 -10.88
C MET A 1 34.10 -40.24 -11.20
N ALA A 2 33.58 -41.13 -12.06
CA ALA A 2 32.15 -41.16 -12.41
C ALA A 2 31.17 -41.36 -11.22
N THR A 3 31.56 -42.15 -10.22
CA THR A 3 30.76 -42.40 -9.01
C THR A 3 30.63 -41.16 -8.12
N ALA A 4 31.72 -40.41 -7.90
CA ALA A 4 31.71 -39.17 -7.13
C ALA A 4 30.88 -38.07 -7.81
N THR A 5 30.94 -37.97 -9.14
CA THR A 5 30.12 -37.03 -9.92
C THR A 5 28.62 -37.38 -9.82
N ASN A 6 28.26 -38.66 -9.85
CA ASN A 6 26.87 -39.10 -9.67
C ASN A 6 26.36 -38.83 -8.25
N THR A 7 27.19 -39.03 -7.22
CA THR A 7 26.81 -38.71 -5.83
C THR A 7 26.58 -37.20 -5.66
N LEU A 8 27.48 -36.36 -6.17
CA LEU A 8 27.32 -34.90 -6.08
C LEU A 8 26.06 -34.41 -6.81
N TYR A 9 25.76 -34.99 -7.97
CA TYR A 9 24.55 -34.68 -8.73
C TYR A 9 23.27 -35.06 -7.98
N ILE A 10 23.21 -36.27 -7.40
CA ILE A 10 22.07 -36.72 -6.60
C ILE A 10 21.87 -35.82 -5.37
N VAL A 11 22.95 -35.48 -4.66
CA VAL A 11 22.89 -34.58 -3.51
C VAL A 11 22.35 -33.21 -3.92
N ALA A 12 22.81 -32.65 -5.05
CA ALA A 12 22.31 -31.37 -5.55
C ALA A 12 20.81 -31.43 -5.88
N LEU A 13 20.33 -32.50 -6.54
CA LEU A 13 18.91 -32.70 -6.82
C LEU A 13 18.06 -32.76 -5.54
N LEU A 14 18.54 -33.48 -4.52
CA LEU A 14 17.84 -33.59 -3.22
C LEU A 14 17.75 -32.24 -2.50
N ILE A 15 18.83 -31.43 -2.55
CA ILE A 15 18.83 -30.09 -1.97
C ILE A 15 17.81 -29.20 -2.69
N VAL A 16 17.80 -29.19 -4.02
CA VAL A 16 16.83 -28.40 -4.80
C VAL A 16 15.41 -28.85 -4.52
N ALA A 17 15.16 -30.16 -4.49
CA ALA A 17 13.84 -30.71 -4.15
C ALA A 17 13.39 -30.28 -2.75
N ALA A 18 14.26 -30.36 -1.74
CA ALA A 18 13.96 -29.92 -0.39
C ALA A 18 13.62 -28.43 -0.32
N ILE A 19 14.36 -27.58 -1.03
CA ILE A 19 14.07 -26.14 -1.12
C ILE A 19 12.69 -25.92 -1.76
N LEU A 20 12.37 -26.60 -2.86
CA LEU A 20 11.05 -26.46 -3.50
C LEU A 20 9.91 -27.00 -2.62
N THR A 21 10.12 -28.07 -1.86
CA THR A 21 9.14 -28.52 -0.88
C THR A 21 8.86 -27.42 0.15
N LEU A 22 9.91 -26.74 0.63
CA LEU A 22 9.74 -25.60 1.54
C LEU A 22 8.99 -24.43 0.88
N THR A 23 9.23 -24.13 -0.41
CA THR A 23 8.48 -23.06 -1.09
C THR A 23 7.01 -23.40 -1.25
N VAL A 24 6.68 -24.66 -1.52
CA VAL A 24 5.30 -25.17 -1.59
C VAL A 24 4.61 -25.06 -0.22
N LEU A 25 5.26 -25.52 0.84
CA LEU A 25 4.74 -25.41 2.20
C LEU A 25 4.53 -23.94 2.60
N ALA A 26 5.48 -23.07 2.25
CA ALA A 26 5.35 -21.64 2.48
C ALA A 26 4.15 -21.03 1.73
N TRP A 27 3.89 -21.43 0.48
CA TRP A 27 2.70 -20.99 -0.25
C TRP A 27 1.40 -21.44 0.41
N ILE A 28 1.31 -22.70 0.82
CA ILE A 28 0.16 -23.24 1.54
C ILE A 28 -0.09 -22.42 2.82
N TRP A 29 0.97 -22.18 3.59
CA TRP A 29 0.90 -21.38 4.81
C TRP A 29 0.47 -19.93 4.54
N ILE A 30 1.04 -19.27 3.53
CA ILE A 30 0.69 -17.91 3.11
C ILE A 30 -0.80 -17.82 2.73
N VAL A 31 -1.27 -18.74 1.87
CA VAL A 31 -2.67 -18.79 1.43
C VAL A 31 -3.61 -18.97 2.62
N HIS A 32 -3.27 -19.88 3.53
CA HIS A 32 -4.06 -20.15 4.73
C HIS A 32 -4.09 -18.96 5.69
N LYS A 33 -2.94 -18.39 6.05
CA LYS A 33 -2.85 -17.22 6.94
C LYS A 33 -3.58 -16.00 6.39
N ARG A 34 -3.53 -15.78 5.07
CA ARG A 34 -4.28 -14.70 4.43
C ARG A 34 -5.78 -14.94 4.44
N ALA A 35 -6.22 -16.19 4.26
CA ALA A 35 -7.63 -16.54 4.42
C ALA A 35 -8.14 -16.11 5.80
N ILE A 36 -7.39 -16.40 6.86
CA ILE A 36 -7.77 -16.02 8.23
C ILE A 36 -7.76 -14.50 8.40
N THR A 37 -6.69 -13.83 7.97
CA THR A 37 -6.52 -12.38 8.13
C THR A 37 -7.65 -11.59 7.47
N LEU A 38 -8.05 -11.97 6.26
CA LEU A 38 -9.07 -11.24 5.51
C LEU A 38 -10.50 -11.58 5.95
N HIS A 39 -10.79 -12.83 6.36
CA HIS A 39 -12.10 -13.16 6.95
C HIS A 39 -12.31 -12.46 8.29
N GLY A 40 -11.25 -12.27 9.07
CA GLY A 40 -11.29 -11.55 10.34
C GLY A 40 -11.31 -10.02 10.20
N LEU A 41 -11.16 -9.48 8.99
CA LEU A 41 -11.14 -8.04 8.78
C LEU A 41 -12.56 -7.48 8.69
N GLU A 42 -12.93 -6.70 9.71
CA GLU A 42 -14.22 -6.05 9.77
C GLU A 42 -14.43 -5.10 8.58
N LYS A 43 -15.65 -5.09 8.03
CA LYS A 43 -16.07 -4.17 6.96
C LYS A 43 -16.71 -2.91 7.52
N LEU A 44 -16.52 -1.77 6.87
CA LEU A 44 -17.31 -0.58 7.18
C LEU A 44 -18.76 -0.77 6.70
N ARG A 45 -19.65 -1.03 7.66
CA ARG A 45 -21.10 -1.16 7.42
C ARG A 45 -21.75 0.20 7.22
N GLU A 46 -22.92 0.20 6.61
CA GLU A 46 -23.80 1.37 6.64
C GLU A 46 -24.34 1.55 8.06
N LEU A 47 -24.13 2.73 8.62
CA LEU A 47 -24.55 3.08 9.96
C LEU A 47 -25.62 4.15 9.82
N HIS A 48 -26.85 3.85 10.24
CA HIS A 48 -27.93 4.84 10.29
C HIS A 48 -27.79 5.80 11.49
N HIS A 49 -26.55 6.07 11.90
CA HIS A 49 -26.21 6.96 13.01
C HIS A 49 -25.62 8.25 12.47
N LYS A 50 -26.27 9.38 12.77
CA LYS A 50 -25.77 10.69 12.36
C LYS A 50 -24.62 11.09 13.31
N PRO A 51 -23.39 11.25 12.84
CA PRO A 51 -22.29 11.66 13.69
C PRO A 51 -22.53 13.05 14.26
N ARG A 52 -22.00 13.31 15.46
CA ARG A 52 -22.13 14.60 16.13
C ARG A 52 -21.04 15.58 15.69
N SER A 53 -19.87 15.06 15.35
CA SER A 53 -18.71 15.88 15.02
C SER A 53 -18.71 16.35 13.56
N GLN A 54 -18.05 17.48 13.32
CA GLN A 54 -17.74 17.97 11.97
C GLN A 54 -16.39 17.43 11.48
N LEU A 55 -16.22 17.40 10.16
CA LEU A 55 -15.06 16.81 9.49
C LEU A 55 -14.34 17.82 8.58
N SER A 56 -13.02 17.91 8.70
CA SER A 56 -12.18 18.59 7.70
C SER A 56 -11.53 17.55 6.80
N VAL A 57 -11.91 17.54 5.52
CA VAL A 57 -11.28 16.68 4.51
C VAL A 57 -10.15 17.43 3.86
N ILE A 58 -8.95 16.87 3.91
CA ILE A 58 -7.71 17.45 3.39
C ILE A 58 -7.20 16.53 2.27
N ILE A 59 -7.13 17.07 1.07
CA ILE A 59 -6.68 16.35 -0.13
C ILE A 59 -5.37 16.97 -0.61
N PRO A 60 -4.21 16.36 -0.31
CA PRO A 60 -2.96 16.75 -0.94
C PRO A 60 -2.95 16.31 -2.41
N GLY A 61 -2.60 17.23 -3.32
CA GLY A 61 -2.54 16.94 -4.75
C GLY A 61 -1.30 17.54 -5.40
N ARG A 62 -0.59 16.75 -6.22
CA ARG A 62 0.43 17.23 -7.15
C ARG A 62 0.32 16.46 -8.44
N ASN A 63 0.04 17.14 -9.54
CA ASN A 63 -0.13 16.55 -10.86
C ASN A 63 -1.14 15.38 -10.85
N VAL A 64 -2.39 15.71 -10.50
CA VAL A 64 -3.50 14.77 -10.28
C VAL A 64 -4.71 15.12 -11.14
N GLU A 65 -4.50 15.78 -12.28
CA GLU A 65 -5.56 16.23 -13.20
C GLU A 65 -6.52 15.10 -13.57
N ASP A 66 -5.98 13.91 -13.87
CA ASP A 66 -6.77 12.71 -14.24
C ASP A 66 -7.72 12.21 -13.14
N TRP A 67 -7.47 12.58 -11.88
CA TRP A 67 -8.09 11.97 -10.70
C TRP A 67 -8.96 12.93 -9.88
N VAL A 68 -8.54 14.20 -9.83
CA VAL A 68 -9.07 15.19 -8.90
C VAL A 68 -10.57 15.44 -9.10
N GLU A 69 -11.06 15.41 -10.34
CA GLU A 69 -12.48 15.59 -10.63
C GLU A 69 -13.33 14.47 -10.01
N GLY A 70 -12.92 13.21 -10.21
CA GLY A 70 -13.63 12.05 -9.66
C GLY A 70 -13.58 12.03 -8.13
N CYS A 71 -12.43 12.36 -7.54
CA CYS A 71 -12.26 12.46 -6.09
C CYS A 71 -13.20 13.51 -5.50
N LEU A 72 -13.10 14.76 -5.95
CA LEU A 72 -13.90 15.88 -5.41
C LEU A 72 -15.40 15.72 -5.68
N SER A 73 -15.78 15.19 -6.85
CA SER A 73 -17.21 14.95 -7.17
C SER A 73 -17.84 13.95 -6.20
N THR A 74 -17.17 12.81 -5.94
CA THR A 74 -17.69 11.81 -4.99
C THR A 74 -17.69 12.29 -3.54
N LEU A 75 -16.76 13.19 -3.20
CA LEU A 75 -16.69 13.80 -1.89
C LEU A 75 -17.83 14.81 -1.66
N LEU A 76 -18.16 15.62 -2.66
CA LEU A 76 -19.25 16.59 -2.57
C LEU A 76 -20.65 15.95 -2.59
N MET A 77 -20.75 14.69 -3.02
CA MET A 77 -21.99 13.90 -2.92
C MET A 77 -22.21 13.32 -1.51
N GLN A 78 -21.26 13.47 -0.59
CA GLN A 78 -21.41 12.91 0.76
C GLN A 78 -22.50 13.63 1.56
N ARG A 79 -23.26 12.84 2.32
CA ARG A 79 -24.38 13.26 3.15
C ARG A 79 -24.19 12.82 4.59
N GLY A 80 -25.00 13.36 5.49
CA GLY A 80 -25.03 12.95 6.90
C GLY A 80 -23.88 13.48 7.76
N VAL A 81 -22.89 14.15 7.18
CA VAL A 81 -21.78 14.81 7.88
C VAL A 81 -21.57 16.22 7.34
N GLY A 82 -21.36 17.18 8.23
CA GLY A 82 -21.01 18.56 7.87
C GLY A 82 -19.51 18.82 8.02
N GLY A 83 -19.02 19.88 7.38
CA GLY A 83 -17.62 20.29 7.53
C GLY A 83 -17.09 21.02 6.32
N GLU A 84 -15.80 20.81 6.04
CA GLU A 84 -15.08 21.49 4.97
C GLU A 84 -14.25 20.53 4.14
N VAL A 85 -14.03 20.89 2.87
CA VAL A 85 -13.11 20.21 1.96
C VAL A 85 -12.01 21.18 1.58
N ILE A 86 -10.77 20.79 1.77
CA ILE A 86 -9.58 21.58 1.47
C ILE A 86 -8.71 20.79 0.50
N PHE A 87 -8.62 21.28 -0.73
CA PHE A 87 -7.64 20.81 -1.70
C PHE A 87 -6.33 21.59 -1.52
N VAL A 88 -5.25 20.86 -1.28
CA VAL A 88 -3.91 21.40 -1.06
C VAL A 88 -3.03 21.07 -2.27
N ASP A 89 -2.86 22.03 -3.16
CA ASP A 89 -2.00 21.92 -4.34
C ASP A 89 -0.52 22.06 -3.94
N ASP A 90 0.23 20.96 -4.02
CA ASP A 90 1.66 20.85 -3.75
C ASP A 90 2.51 21.21 -4.97
N GLY A 91 2.14 22.33 -5.62
CA GLY A 91 2.87 22.91 -6.74
C GLY A 91 2.67 22.17 -8.06
N SER A 92 1.43 21.80 -8.40
CA SER A 92 1.12 21.16 -9.68
C SER A 92 1.54 22.03 -10.88
N GLU A 93 1.94 21.34 -11.94
CA GLU A 93 2.41 21.90 -13.21
C GLU A 93 1.48 21.53 -14.38
N ASP A 94 0.53 20.62 -14.15
CA ASP A 94 -0.54 20.23 -15.08
C ASP A 94 -1.83 21.05 -14.85
N GLY A 95 -2.95 20.62 -15.45
CA GLY A 95 -4.24 21.30 -15.32
C GLY A 95 -4.91 21.18 -13.94
N THR A 96 -4.30 20.48 -12.96
CA THR A 96 -4.91 20.21 -11.63
C THR A 96 -5.45 21.48 -10.97
N GLY A 97 -4.63 22.52 -10.84
CA GLY A 97 -5.02 23.75 -10.13
C GLY A 97 -6.15 24.49 -10.84
N GLY A 98 -6.08 24.57 -12.18
CA GLY A 98 -7.10 25.19 -13.01
C GLY A 98 -8.45 24.48 -12.90
N LEU A 99 -8.44 23.15 -12.88
CA LEU A 99 -9.64 22.33 -12.74
C LEU A 99 -10.32 22.55 -11.37
N VAL A 100 -9.56 22.53 -10.27
CA VAL A 100 -10.14 22.75 -8.93
C VAL A 100 -10.71 24.16 -8.79
N LEU A 101 -9.97 25.18 -9.23
CA LEU A 101 -10.42 26.58 -9.17
C LEU A 101 -11.65 26.82 -10.04
N GLY A 102 -11.67 26.27 -11.26
CA GLY A 102 -12.75 26.47 -12.22
C GLY A 102 -14.05 25.75 -11.85
N SER A 103 -13.94 24.51 -11.36
CA SER A 103 -15.08 23.58 -11.25
C SER A 103 -15.58 23.35 -9.83
N PHE A 104 -14.73 23.55 -8.82
CA PHE A 104 -15.02 23.12 -7.44
C PHE A 104 -15.03 24.24 -6.41
N LEU A 105 -14.40 25.39 -6.68
CA LEU A 105 -14.41 26.54 -5.76
C LEU A 105 -15.84 27.03 -5.47
N ARG A 106 -16.68 27.17 -6.50
CA ARG A 106 -18.09 27.56 -6.36
C ARG A 106 -18.98 26.49 -5.71
N LYS A 107 -18.47 25.25 -5.61
CA LYS A 107 -19.15 24.12 -4.95
C LYS A 107 -18.73 23.95 -3.49
N GLY A 108 -17.96 24.90 -2.94
CA GLY A 108 -17.56 24.92 -1.52
C GLY A 108 -16.23 24.24 -1.22
N VAL A 109 -15.47 23.79 -2.24
CA VAL A 109 -14.11 23.29 -2.03
C VAL A 109 -13.17 24.47 -1.82
N LYS A 110 -12.46 24.47 -0.68
CA LYS A 110 -11.38 25.43 -0.42
C LYS A 110 -10.14 24.99 -1.19
N TYR A 111 -9.50 25.92 -1.87
CA TYR A 111 -8.25 25.68 -2.57
C TYR A 111 -7.11 26.42 -1.88
N MET A 112 -6.00 25.72 -1.67
CA MET A 112 -4.76 26.37 -1.26
C MET A 112 -3.59 25.78 -2.04
N ARG A 113 -2.67 26.64 -2.49
CA ARG A 113 -1.40 26.22 -3.07
C ARG A 113 -0.30 26.37 -2.03
N VAL A 114 0.52 25.34 -1.86
CA VAL A 114 1.67 25.37 -0.95
C VAL A 114 2.95 25.57 -1.77
N GLY A 115 3.87 26.37 -1.23
CA GLY A 115 5.19 26.56 -1.82
C GLY A 115 6.08 25.33 -1.65
N GLU A 116 7.33 25.45 -2.12
CA GLU A 116 8.33 24.41 -1.95
C GLU A 116 8.46 23.98 -0.48
N PRO A 117 8.47 22.66 -0.19
CA PRO A 117 8.60 22.15 1.15
C PRO A 117 9.99 22.51 1.71
N PRO A 118 10.11 22.76 3.02
CA PRO A 118 11.43 22.90 3.63
C PRO A 118 12.27 21.62 3.42
N ALA A 119 13.60 21.74 3.49
CA ALA A 119 14.53 20.70 3.04
C ALA A 119 14.36 19.31 3.69
N ASP A 120 13.80 19.24 4.92
CA ASP A 120 13.56 18.00 5.65
C ASP A 120 12.13 17.45 5.51
N TRP A 121 11.33 18.01 4.61
CA TRP A 121 9.95 17.60 4.35
C TRP A 121 9.79 16.88 3.02
N TRP A 122 9.01 15.82 3.06
CA TRP A 122 8.36 15.29 1.87
C TRP A 122 7.19 16.18 1.45
N GLY A 123 7.04 16.38 0.13
CA GLY A 123 5.99 17.24 -0.45
C GLY A 123 4.58 16.91 0.05
N LYS A 124 4.18 15.62 -0.03
CA LYS A 124 2.89 15.15 0.51
C LYS A 124 2.71 15.50 1.99
N ASN A 125 3.73 15.27 2.82
CA ASN A 125 3.67 15.55 4.25
C ASN A 125 3.53 17.05 4.53
N TRP A 126 4.22 17.88 3.75
CA TRP A 126 4.12 19.33 3.83
C TRP A 126 2.71 19.80 3.46
N ALA A 127 2.16 19.30 2.35
CA ALA A 127 0.80 19.60 1.94
C ALA A 127 -0.23 19.18 3.00
N CYS A 128 -0.15 17.96 3.54
CA CYS A 128 -1.00 17.50 4.63
C CYS A 128 -0.88 18.39 5.87
N TRP A 129 0.34 18.77 6.26
CA TRP A 129 0.57 19.64 7.40
C TRP A 129 -0.03 21.04 7.21
N ARG A 130 0.13 21.62 6.02
CA ARG A 130 -0.44 22.93 5.68
C ARG A 130 -1.97 22.89 5.62
N GLY A 131 -2.54 21.83 5.04
CA GLY A 131 -3.99 21.60 5.06
C GLY A 131 -4.53 21.50 6.47
N PHE A 132 -3.84 20.75 7.35
CA PHE A 132 -4.18 20.68 8.77
C PHE A 132 -4.22 22.07 9.41
N GLN A 133 -3.19 22.90 9.21
CA GLN A 133 -3.12 24.26 9.78
C GLN A 133 -4.25 25.19 9.32
N HIS A 134 -4.85 24.94 8.15
CA HIS A 134 -5.97 25.72 7.62
C HIS A 134 -7.34 25.13 7.92
N SER A 135 -7.38 23.98 8.61
CA SER A 135 -8.61 23.26 8.90
C SER A 135 -9.08 23.49 10.34
N SER A 136 -10.39 23.47 10.59
CA SER A 136 -10.97 23.87 11.89
C SER A 136 -11.78 22.80 12.64
N ASN A 137 -12.16 21.69 12.02
CA ASN A 137 -13.18 20.80 12.60
C ASN A 137 -12.63 19.79 13.63
N HIS A 138 -13.48 19.01 14.31
CA HIS A 138 -13.00 18.09 15.35
C HIS A 138 -12.26 16.86 14.77
N TRP A 139 -12.62 16.45 13.56
CA TRP A 139 -11.99 15.33 12.86
C TRP A 139 -11.26 15.78 11.60
N LEU A 140 -10.21 15.06 11.25
CA LEU A 140 -9.40 15.24 10.05
C LEU A 140 -9.50 13.99 9.19
N LEU A 141 -9.85 14.14 7.92
CA LEU A 141 -9.67 13.08 6.93
C LEU A 141 -8.57 13.50 5.97
N PHE A 142 -7.44 12.79 5.99
CA PHE A 142 -6.46 12.85 4.91
C PHE A 142 -6.86 11.81 3.86
N MET A 143 -7.09 12.26 2.63
CA MET A 143 -7.55 11.41 1.54
C MET A 143 -6.73 11.71 0.29
N ASP A 144 -6.20 10.67 -0.36
CA ASP A 144 -5.43 10.84 -1.59
C ASP A 144 -6.34 11.26 -2.75
N ALA A 145 -5.83 12.15 -3.63
CA ALA A 145 -6.59 12.71 -4.74
C ALA A 145 -7.00 11.68 -5.82
N ASP A 146 -6.48 10.46 -5.75
CA ASP A 146 -6.82 9.30 -6.59
C ASP A 146 -7.79 8.32 -5.92
N THR A 147 -8.41 8.73 -4.82
CA THR A 147 -9.44 7.98 -4.11
C THR A 147 -10.84 8.50 -4.47
N ARG A 148 -11.82 7.59 -4.60
CA ARG A 148 -13.23 7.91 -4.83
C ARG A 148 -14.12 7.17 -3.84
N LEU A 149 -15.17 7.85 -3.37
CA LEU A 149 -16.19 7.29 -2.49
C LEU A 149 -17.32 6.69 -3.33
N LEU A 150 -17.75 5.47 -3.01
CA LEU A 150 -18.71 4.70 -3.84
C LEU A 150 -20.17 4.91 -3.44
N ASN A 151 -20.42 5.45 -2.25
CA ASN A 151 -21.76 5.70 -1.69
C ASN A 151 -21.79 7.07 -1.03
N GLU A 152 -22.97 7.65 -0.83
CA GLU A 152 -23.13 9.00 -0.27
C GLU A 152 -22.92 9.09 1.25
N ASN A 153 -22.85 7.96 1.98
CA ASN A 153 -22.79 7.97 3.46
C ASN A 153 -21.43 7.52 4.03
N VAL A 154 -20.39 7.35 3.20
CA VAL A 154 -19.11 6.76 3.61
C VAL A 154 -18.45 7.56 4.73
N LEU A 155 -18.45 8.89 4.62
CA LEU A 155 -17.87 9.75 5.64
C LEU A 155 -18.66 9.73 6.95
N ALA A 156 -20.00 9.74 6.86
CA ALA A 156 -20.87 9.69 8.03
C ALA A 156 -20.68 8.37 8.79
N ASP A 157 -20.62 7.24 8.07
CA ASP A 157 -20.42 5.91 8.66
C ASP A 157 -19.03 5.78 9.30
N ALA A 158 -17.97 6.25 8.62
CA ALA A 158 -16.63 6.20 9.16
C ALA A 158 -16.52 7.01 10.46
N LEU A 159 -17.14 8.19 10.49
CA LEU A 159 -17.14 9.05 11.67
C LEU A 159 -18.00 8.48 12.81
N ALA A 160 -19.20 7.98 12.50
CA ALA A 160 -20.07 7.31 13.46
C ALA A 160 -19.39 6.07 14.07
N LYS A 161 -18.66 5.29 13.28
CA LYS A 161 -17.85 4.16 13.77
C LYS A 161 -16.81 4.61 14.79
N CYS A 162 -16.11 5.71 14.54
CA CYS A 162 -15.16 6.28 15.50
C CYS A 162 -15.85 6.71 16.80
N GLU A 163 -16.98 7.42 16.71
CA GLU A 163 -17.71 7.93 17.87
C GLU A 163 -18.31 6.80 18.73
N LEU A 164 -18.92 5.78 18.09
CA LEU A 164 -19.58 4.67 18.78
C LEU A 164 -18.57 3.75 19.50
N GLU A 165 -17.38 3.56 18.93
CA GLU A 165 -16.37 2.66 19.49
C GLU A 165 -15.27 3.37 20.28
N GLY A 166 -15.29 4.71 20.32
CA GLY A 166 -14.26 5.52 20.96
C GLY A 166 -12.89 5.32 20.31
N LEU A 167 -12.84 5.33 18.98
CA LEU A 167 -11.60 5.26 18.21
C LEU A 167 -10.98 6.67 18.11
N ASP A 168 -9.66 6.73 18.06
CA ASP A 168 -8.88 7.95 17.83
C ASP A 168 -8.50 8.12 16.35
N ALA A 169 -8.37 7.00 15.64
CA ALA A 169 -8.07 6.96 14.22
C ALA A 169 -8.74 5.76 13.53
N LEU A 170 -9.12 5.95 12.27
CA LEU A 170 -9.69 4.92 11.42
C LEU A 170 -9.14 5.05 10.00
N SER A 171 -8.84 3.92 9.38
CA SER A 171 -8.47 3.88 7.96
C SER A 171 -9.23 2.80 7.24
N LEU A 172 -9.51 3.05 5.96
CA LEU A 172 -10.23 2.13 5.09
C LEU A 172 -9.26 1.56 4.06
N ILE A 173 -9.20 0.24 3.97
CA ILE A 173 -8.51 -0.46 2.88
C ILE A 173 -9.40 -0.36 1.64
N PRO A 174 -8.97 0.34 0.58
CA PRO A 174 -9.79 0.53 -0.60
C PRO A 174 -9.82 -0.72 -1.48
N ARG A 175 -10.80 -0.76 -2.38
CA ARG A 175 -10.67 -1.56 -3.59
C ARG A 175 -9.65 -0.86 -4.49
N LEU A 176 -8.60 -1.56 -4.87
CA LEU A 176 -7.58 -0.99 -5.74
C LEU A 176 -7.98 -1.16 -7.20
N ASP A 177 -7.92 -0.07 -7.96
CA ASP A 177 -8.30 -0.08 -9.37
C ASP A 177 -7.25 -0.83 -10.22
N THR A 178 -7.72 -1.64 -11.17
CA THR A 178 -6.90 -2.39 -12.12
C THR A 178 -7.22 -2.02 -13.56
N GLY A 179 -7.54 -0.75 -13.83
CA GLY A 179 -7.81 -0.26 -15.18
C GLY A 179 -6.64 -0.54 -16.13
N SER A 180 -5.39 -0.30 -15.69
CA SER A 180 -4.20 -0.45 -16.52
C SER A 180 -3.63 -1.87 -16.55
N LEU A 181 -2.95 -2.23 -17.66
CA LEU A 181 -2.27 -3.52 -17.80
C LEU A 181 -1.21 -3.75 -16.71
N PRO A 182 -0.32 -2.77 -16.37
CA PRO A 182 0.60 -2.93 -15.25
C PRO A 182 -0.11 -3.21 -13.93
N SER A 183 -1.24 -2.55 -13.65
CA SER A 183 -2.00 -2.79 -12.42
C SER A 183 -2.60 -4.19 -12.38
N LYS A 184 -3.11 -4.72 -13.50
CA LYS A 184 -3.56 -6.12 -13.59
C LYS A 184 -2.43 -7.11 -13.28
N ILE A 185 -1.19 -6.80 -13.64
CA ILE A 185 -0.06 -7.73 -13.49
C ILE A 185 0.59 -7.61 -12.11
N MET A 186 0.90 -6.39 -11.66
CA MET A 186 1.74 -6.13 -10.49
C MET A 186 0.97 -6.11 -9.17
N LEU A 187 -0.25 -5.58 -9.18
CA LEU A 187 -1.04 -5.36 -7.96
C LEU A 187 -1.33 -6.63 -7.16
N PRO A 188 -1.73 -7.78 -7.75
CA PRO A 188 -1.99 -9.00 -6.99
C PRO A 188 -0.78 -9.43 -6.14
N LEU A 189 0.41 -9.34 -6.73
CA LEU A 189 1.66 -9.71 -6.10
C LEU A 189 2.07 -8.70 -5.01
N LEU A 190 1.96 -7.40 -5.30
CA LEU A 190 2.36 -6.37 -4.34
C LEU A 190 1.47 -6.34 -3.12
N GLN A 191 0.17 -6.50 -3.31
CA GLN A 191 -0.77 -6.56 -2.20
C GLN A 191 -0.52 -7.77 -1.31
N ASN A 192 -0.21 -8.91 -1.93
CA ASN A 192 0.24 -10.10 -1.23
C ASN A 192 1.46 -9.81 -0.32
N ILE A 193 2.43 -9.05 -0.81
CA ILE A 193 3.62 -8.68 -0.02
C ILE A 193 3.26 -7.69 1.09
N LEU A 194 2.44 -6.68 0.79
CA LEU A 194 2.00 -5.71 1.79
C LEU A 194 1.29 -6.38 2.96
N TRP A 195 0.40 -7.35 2.71
CA TRP A 195 -0.26 -8.09 3.78
C TRP A 195 0.65 -9.05 4.54
N SER A 196 1.71 -9.56 3.90
CA SER A 196 2.71 -10.36 4.60
C SER A 196 3.59 -9.50 5.53
N LEU A 197 3.89 -8.27 5.13
CA LEU A 197 4.69 -7.33 5.92
C LEU A 197 3.88 -6.63 7.01
N PHE A 198 2.63 -6.25 6.69
CA PHE A 198 1.74 -5.47 7.53
C PHE A 198 0.33 -6.10 7.55
N PRO A 199 0.14 -7.26 8.22
CA PRO A 199 -1.19 -7.86 8.32
C PRO A 199 -2.18 -6.91 9.02
N PRO A 200 -3.34 -6.60 8.42
CA PRO A 200 -4.34 -5.70 9.00
C PRO A 200 -4.80 -6.10 10.40
N THR A 201 -4.98 -7.39 10.65
CA THR A 201 -5.40 -7.91 11.96
C THR A 201 -4.36 -7.67 13.05
N ARG A 202 -3.06 -7.70 12.72
CA ARG A 202 -1.98 -7.32 13.65
C ARG A 202 -1.94 -5.82 13.86
N SER A 203 -2.21 -5.03 12.81
CA SER A 203 -2.38 -3.57 12.95
C SER A 203 -3.48 -3.23 13.96
N ASN A 204 -4.58 -3.99 13.94
CA ASN A 204 -5.72 -3.81 14.83
C ASN A 204 -5.55 -4.37 16.26
N ASP A 205 -4.57 -5.26 16.52
CA ASP A 205 -4.29 -5.74 17.88
C ASP A 205 -3.45 -4.70 18.64
N PRO A 206 -3.97 -4.07 19.72
CA PRO A 206 -3.23 -3.06 20.48
C PRO A 206 -1.91 -3.57 21.08
N ARG A 207 -1.77 -4.89 21.28
CA ARG A 207 -0.59 -5.52 21.89
C ARG A 207 0.52 -5.82 20.87
N ASP A 208 0.22 -5.78 19.58
CA ASP A 208 1.19 -6.04 18.52
C ASP A 208 1.84 -4.72 18.06
N PRO A 209 3.18 -4.60 17.98
CA PRO A 209 3.81 -3.34 17.57
C PRO A 209 3.62 -3.01 16.08
N THR A 210 3.12 -3.94 15.27
CA THR A 210 2.82 -3.70 13.84
C THR A 210 1.73 -2.63 13.74
N ALA A 211 1.99 -1.58 12.98
CA ALA A 211 1.05 -0.49 12.78
C ALA A 211 1.06 -0.04 11.32
N PHE A 212 -0.12 0.04 10.74
CA PHE A 212 -0.35 0.40 9.35
C PHE A 212 -1.71 1.08 9.21
N LEU A 213 -1.72 2.21 8.50
CA LEU A 213 -2.90 2.89 7.97
C LEU A 213 -2.75 2.92 6.46
N PHE A 214 -3.85 2.95 5.73
CA PHE A 214 -3.83 3.04 4.27
C PHE A 214 -4.00 4.50 3.84
N GLY A 215 -2.98 5.08 3.17
CA GLY A 215 -2.93 6.50 2.77
C GLY A 215 -4.16 7.04 2.03
N ALA A 216 -4.88 6.18 1.29
CA ALA A 216 -6.10 6.54 0.57
C ALA A 216 -7.19 7.15 1.48
N PHE A 217 -7.26 6.73 2.75
CA PHE A 217 -8.27 7.20 3.69
C PHE A 217 -7.74 7.09 5.13
N ILE A 218 -7.38 8.22 5.73
CA ILE A 218 -6.93 8.30 7.13
C ILE A 218 -7.79 9.33 7.87
N LEU A 219 -8.74 8.83 8.65
CA LEU A 219 -9.57 9.61 9.55
C LEU A 219 -8.92 9.65 10.95
N ILE A 220 -8.69 10.83 11.50
CA ILE A 220 -8.02 10.99 12.80
C ILE A 220 -8.61 12.15 13.60
N ASN A 221 -8.72 11.96 14.92
CA ASN A 221 -9.14 13.01 15.83
C ASN A 221 -8.12 14.15 15.85
N ARG A 222 -8.59 15.41 15.74
CA ARG A 222 -7.74 16.60 15.71
C ARG A 222 -6.78 16.69 16.89
N ARG A 223 -7.32 16.43 18.09
CA ARG A 223 -6.57 16.53 19.34
C ARG A 223 -5.42 15.53 19.31
N VAL A 224 -5.72 14.29 18.97
CA VAL A 224 -4.74 13.20 18.87
C VAL A 224 -3.68 13.50 17.81
N TYR A 225 -4.10 13.91 16.60
CA TYR A 225 -3.17 14.29 15.52
C TYR A 225 -2.21 15.40 15.97
N SER A 226 -2.72 16.40 16.71
CA SER A 226 -1.92 17.51 17.23
C SER A 226 -0.96 17.07 18.35
N GLU A 227 -1.44 16.25 19.29
CA GLU A 227 -0.67 15.74 20.43
C GLU A 227 0.52 14.86 19.99
N VAL A 228 0.34 14.06 18.93
CA VAL A 228 1.45 13.28 18.35
C VAL A 228 2.35 14.10 17.42
N GLY A 229 1.98 15.35 17.12
CA GLY A 229 2.73 16.23 16.20
C GLY A 229 2.45 15.99 14.71
N GLY A 230 1.49 15.12 14.37
CA GLY A 230 0.97 14.93 13.02
C GLY A 230 2.03 14.69 11.93
N HIS A 231 1.77 15.19 10.73
CA HIS A 231 2.71 15.10 9.60
C HIS A 231 4.04 15.83 9.84
N LYS A 232 4.12 16.77 10.81
CA LYS A 232 5.40 17.38 11.23
C LYS A 232 6.32 16.39 11.94
N ALA A 233 5.76 15.48 12.73
CA ALA A 233 6.52 14.43 13.41
C ALA A 233 7.09 13.39 12.43
N VAL A 234 6.44 13.20 11.28
CA VAL A 234 6.84 12.24 10.24
C VAL A 234 7.31 12.92 8.94
N ARG A 235 7.65 14.21 8.99
CA ARG A 235 7.93 15.05 7.81
C ARG A 235 8.91 14.47 6.79
N SER A 236 9.96 13.79 7.25
CA SER A 236 10.98 13.17 6.40
C SER A 236 10.67 11.73 5.97
N ARG A 237 9.52 11.18 6.38
CA ARG A 237 9.11 9.80 6.07
C ARG A 237 8.41 9.72 4.72
N VAL A 238 8.83 8.74 3.94
CA VAL A 238 8.28 8.42 2.61
C VAL A 238 6.94 7.70 2.71
N LEU A 239 6.81 6.83 3.71
CA LEU A 239 5.59 6.11 4.06
C LEU A 239 5.01 6.74 5.33
N GLU A 240 4.42 7.92 5.16
CA GLU A 240 3.90 8.73 6.25
C GLU A 240 2.73 8.06 6.96
N ASP A 241 1.91 7.31 6.23
CA ASP A 241 0.75 6.57 6.72
C ASP A 241 1.18 5.52 7.77
N ARG A 242 2.19 4.72 7.47
CA ARG A 242 2.81 3.76 8.39
C ARG A 242 3.50 4.46 9.56
N ALA A 243 4.21 5.55 9.29
CA ALA A 243 4.92 6.29 10.32
C ALA A 243 3.95 6.92 11.34
N LEU A 244 2.84 7.49 10.87
CA LEU A 244 1.75 8.00 11.70
C LEU A 244 1.07 6.86 12.48
N ALA A 245 0.74 5.75 11.82
CA ALA A 245 0.18 4.57 12.49
C ALA A 245 1.06 4.11 13.65
N SER A 246 2.36 3.99 13.41
CA SER A 246 3.34 3.57 14.41
C SER A 246 3.44 4.57 15.56
N LEU A 247 3.32 5.86 15.27
CA LEU A 247 3.35 6.92 16.26
C LEU A 247 2.10 6.90 17.17
N LEU A 248 0.92 6.72 16.58
CA LEU A 248 -0.34 6.58 17.32
C LEU A 248 -0.31 5.37 18.24
N LYS A 249 0.11 4.22 17.69
CA LYS A 249 0.15 2.96 18.44
C LYS A 249 1.14 3.00 19.60
N ARG A 250 2.34 3.56 19.40
CA ARG A 250 3.33 3.76 20.49
C ARG A 250 2.83 4.68 21.60
N ARG A 251 1.88 5.57 21.31
CA ARG A 251 1.27 6.48 22.29
C ARG A 251 -0.01 5.93 22.92
N GLY A 252 -0.42 4.70 22.56
CA GLY A 252 -1.57 4.03 23.14
C GLY A 252 -2.93 4.46 22.57
N TYR A 253 -2.96 5.22 21.46
CA TYR A 253 -4.22 5.62 20.84
C TYR A 253 -4.87 4.46 20.10
N ARG A 254 -6.21 4.47 20.08
CA ARG A 254 -7.04 3.42 19.49
C ARG A 254 -7.21 3.67 18.00
N MET A 255 -6.54 2.87 17.19
CA MET A 255 -6.66 2.88 15.74
C MET A 255 -7.35 1.62 15.21
N LEU A 256 -8.11 1.76 14.13
CA LEU A 256 -8.75 0.64 13.46
C LEU A 256 -8.59 0.71 11.94
N LEU A 257 -8.14 -0.38 11.34
CA LEU A 257 -8.09 -0.58 9.89
C LEU A 257 -9.25 -1.48 9.48
N LEU A 258 -10.14 -0.97 8.62
CA LEU A 258 -11.33 -1.69 8.16
C LEU A 258 -11.21 -2.04 6.67
N ASN A 259 -11.91 -3.09 6.26
CA ASN A 259 -12.15 -3.38 4.86
C ASN A 259 -13.17 -2.36 4.30
N GLY A 260 -12.68 -1.43 3.49
CA GLY A 260 -13.47 -0.42 2.78
C GLY A 260 -13.68 -0.72 1.30
N SER A 261 -13.39 -1.94 0.83
CA SER A 261 -13.39 -2.26 -0.61
C SER A 261 -14.77 -2.17 -1.28
N GLU A 262 -15.83 -2.10 -0.50
CA GLU A 262 -17.21 -1.85 -0.96
C GLU A 262 -17.61 -0.37 -0.87
N ARG A 263 -16.81 0.46 -0.20
CA ARG A 263 -17.13 1.84 0.16
C ARG A 263 -16.24 2.86 -0.54
N ILE A 264 -14.97 2.50 -0.81
CA ILE A 264 -14.00 3.37 -1.48
C ILE A 264 -13.19 2.59 -2.52
N VAL A 265 -12.76 3.29 -3.57
CA VAL A 265 -11.85 2.80 -4.60
C VAL A 265 -10.67 3.76 -4.72
N ALA A 266 -9.46 3.25 -4.96
CA ALA A 266 -8.27 4.07 -5.15
C ALA A 266 -7.39 3.52 -6.28
N GLU A 267 -6.73 4.42 -7.02
CA GLU A 267 -5.61 4.03 -7.89
C GLU A 267 -4.34 3.86 -7.05
N TYR A 268 -3.45 2.92 -7.42
CA TYR A 268 -2.19 2.73 -6.69
C TYR A 268 -0.98 3.31 -7.40
N ALA A 269 -0.80 2.99 -8.69
CA ALA A 269 0.42 3.37 -9.42
C ALA A 269 0.23 3.58 -10.93
N GLY A 270 -0.83 3.03 -11.54
CA GLY A 270 -1.19 3.18 -12.95
C GLY A 270 -0.21 2.61 -13.99
N SER A 271 1.08 2.54 -13.69
CA SER A 271 2.18 2.29 -14.63
C SER A 271 3.26 1.40 -14.02
N LEU A 272 4.04 0.71 -14.88
CA LEU A 272 5.12 -0.16 -14.43
C LEU A 272 6.21 0.63 -13.67
N SER A 273 6.59 1.81 -14.18
CA SER A 273 7.53 2.71 -13.49
C SER A 273 6.99 3.19 -12.14
N GLY A 274 5.68 3.44 -12.04
CA GLY A 274 5.00 3.73 -10.78
C GLY A 274 5.14 2.61 -9.75
N TYR A 275 4.95 1.36 -10.18
CA TYR A 275 5.12 0.17 -9.33
C TYR A 275 6.57 -0.04 -8.89
N ILE A 276 7.54 0.13 -9.80
CA ILE A 276 8.97 0.06 -9.46
C ILE A 276 9.33 1.16 -8.44
N SER A 277 8.82 2.38 -8.64
CA SER A 277 9.00 3.48 -7.69
C SER A 277 8.37 3.16 -6.33
N ALA A 278 7.18 2.56 -6.30
CA ALA A 278 6.53 2.11 -5.06
C ALA A 278 7.38 1.07 -4.30
N ILE A 279 7.93 0.07 -5.00
CA ILE A 279 8.85 -0.92 -4.41
C ILE A 279 10.09 -0.22 -3.85
N LYS A 280 10.67 0.73 -4.59
CA LYS A 280 11.84 1.49 -4.14
C LYS A 280 11.56 2.31 -2.88
N ARG A 281 10.36 2.90 -2.77
CA ARG A 281 9.91 3.61 -1.55
C ARG A 281 9.77 2.66 -0.36
N LEU A 282 9.18 1.48 -0.55
CA LEU A 282 9.07 0.44 0.49
C LEU A 282 10.45 -0.01 1.00
N VAL A 283 11.38 -0.28 0.07
CA VAL A 283 12.75 -0.69 0.42
C VAL A 283 13.50 0.45 1.12
N GLY A 284 13.34 1.69 0.65
CA GLY A 284 13.95 2.87 1.26
C GLY A 284 13.49 3.09 2.71
N ASP A 285 12.18 3.01 2.97
CA ASP A 285 11.64 3.11 4.33
C ASP A 285 12.10 1.95 5.24
N TYR A 286 12.14 0.73 4.71
CA TYR A 286 12.67 -0.42 5.44
C TYR A 286 14.15 -0.23 5.81
N ALA A 287 14.98 0.18 4.85
CA ALA A 287 16.40 0.43 5.08
C ALA A 287 16.67 1.58 6.05
N ALA A 288 15.79 2.58 6.12
CA ALA A 288 15.88 3.68 7.09
C ALA A 288 15.52 3.25 8.53
N THR A 289 14.93 2.07 8.72
CA THR A 289 14.47 1.58 10.04
C THR A 289 15.15 0.28 10.48
N HIS A 290 15.84 -0.41 9.57
CA HIS A 290 16.40 -1.73 9.79
C HIS A 290 17.79 -1.88 9.13
N SER A 291 18.59 -2.83 9.63
CA SER A 291 19.91 -3.14 9.05
C SER A 291 19.79 -3.63 7.59
N LEU A 292 20.73 -3.23 6.73
CA LEU A 292 20.83 -3.72 5.35
C LEU A 292 20.99 -5.24 5.24
N GLY A 293 21.53 -5.90 6.28
CA GLY A 293 21.64 -7.36 6.33
C GLY A 293 20.27 -8.06 6.28
N ARG A 294 19.28 -7.56 7.04
CA ARG A 294 17.90 -8.10 7.01
C ARG A 294 17.25 -7.94 5.64
N LEU A 295 17.52 -6.84 4.96
CA LEU A 295 17.03 -6.61 3.60
C LEU A 295 17.61 -7.64 2.61
N LYS A 296 18.90 -8.02 2.72
CA LYS A 296 19.47 -9.10 1.91
C LYS A 296 18.71 -10.41 2.08
N TYR A 297 18.44 -10.82 3.33
CA TYR A 297 17.69 -12.06 3.60
C TYR A 297 16.27 -12.01 3.03
N PHE A 298 15.61 -10.86 3.10
CA PHE A 298 14.28 -10.68 2.48
C PHE A 298 14.34 -10.86 0.96
N ILE A 299 15.36 -10.28 0.29
CA ILE A 299 15.54 -10.38 -1.16
C ILE A 299 15.89 -11.82 -1.57
N THR A 300 16.78 -12.49 -0.82
CA THR A 300 17.11 -13.90 -1.04
C THR A 300 15.87 -14.78 -0.86
N GLY A 301 15.08 -14.54 0.19
CA GLY A 301 13.80 -15.23 0.41
C GLY A 301 12.81 -15.00 -0.73
N ALA A 302 12.69 -13.77 -1.23
CA ALA A 302 11.84 -13.46 -2.38
C ALA A 302 12.33 -14.16 -3.66
N PHE A 303 13.65 -14.22 -3.90
CA PHE A 303 14.22 -14.97 -5.02
C PHE A 303 13.89 -16.47 -4.91
N ILE A 304 14.13 -17.08 -3.75
CA ILE A 304 13.85 -18.50 -3.50
C ILE A 304 12.35 -18.79 -3.61
N GLN A 305 11.49 -17.94 -3.07
CA GLN A 305 10.04 -18.20 -3.06
C GLN A 305 9.37 -17.95 -4.42
N LEU A 306 9.87 -16.98 -5.19
CA LEU A 306 9.20 -16.49 -6.40
C LEU A 306 9.89 -16.92 -7.70
N LEU A 307 11.22 -16.83 -7.79
CA LEU A 307 11.94 -17.08 -9.05
C LEU A 307 12.50 -18.49 -9.15
N LEU A 308 13.05 -19.03 -8.05
CA LEU A 308 13.66 -20.37 -8.08
C LEU A 308 12.70 -21.45 -8.59
N PRO A 309 11.41 -21.54 -8.20
CA PRO A 309 10.50 -22.55 -8.73
C PRO A 309 10.23 -22.40 -10.23
N GLN A 310 10.24 -21.17 -10.75
CA GLN A 310 10.08 -20.91 -12.19
C GLN A 310 11.32 -21.34 -12.98
N ILE A 311 12.51 -21.01 -12.46
CA ILE A 311 13.79 -21.40 -13.05
C ILE A 311 13.91 -22.93 -13.06
N ILE A 312 13.65 -23.59 -11.92
CA ILE A 312 13.73 -25.04 -11.82
C ILE A 312 12.67 -25.72 -12.69
N LEU A 313 11.46 -25.15 -12.82
CA LEU A 313 10.44 -25.69 -13.72
C LEU A 313 10.93 -25.71 -15.18
N VAL A 314 11.53 -24.62 -15.67
CA VAL A 314 12.11 -24.56 -17.02
C VAL A 314 13.27 -25.55 -17.16
N LEU A 315 14.18 -25.59 -16.19
CA LEU A 315 15.31 -26.52 -16.21
C LEU A 315 14.87 -27.98 -16.15
N ALA A 316 13.82 -28.32 -15.41
CA ALA A 316 13.28 -29.68 -15.34
C ALA A 316 12.58 -30.12 -16.62
N ILE A 317 12.17 -29.19 -17.48
CA ILE A 317 11.67 -29.47 -18.84
C ILE A 317 12.84 -29.75 -19.79
N LEU A 318 13.89 -28.93 -19.73
CA LEU A 318 15.09 -29.07 -20.57
C LEU A 318 15.96 -30.27 -20.18
N PHE A 319 16.03 -30.57 -18.89
CA PHE A 319 16.76 -31.67 -18.28
C PHE A 319 15.77 -32.51 -17.46
N PRO A 320 15.10 -33.49 -18.08
CA PRO A 320 13.95 -34.17 -17.49
C PRO A 320 14.20 -34.72 -16.08
N SER A 321 13.48 -34.15 -15.11
CA SER A 321 13.43 -34.63 -13.73
C SER A 321 12.00 -34.54 -13.22
N ILE A 322 11.32 -35.69 -13.14
CA ILE A 322 9.91 -35.78 -12.74
C ILE A 322 9.67 -35.11 -11.37
N PRO A 323 10.50 -35.35 -10.32
CA PRO A 323 10.28 -34.71 -9.02
C PRO A 323 10.40 -33.19 -9.08
N LEU A 324 11.40 -32.66 -9.78
CA LEU A 324 11.60 -31.21 -9.90
C LEU A 324 10.54 -30.55 -10.77
N LEU A 325 10.09 -31.22 -11.84
CA LEU A 325 8.99 -30.76 -12.67
C LEU A 325 7.71 -30.64 -11.84
N PHE A 326 7.37 -31.67 -11.06
CA PHE A 326 6.19 -31.66 -10.20
C PHE A 326 6.25 -30.57 -9.13
N LEU A 327 7.36 -30.48 -8.39
CA LEU A 327 7.54 -29.48 -7.33
C LEU A 327 7.59 -28.05 -7.87
N GLY A 328 8.24 -27.82 -9.02
CA GLY A 328 8.23 -26.54 -9.70
C GLY A 328 6.83 -26.15 -10.15
N ALA A 329 6.10 -27.06 -10.79
CA ALA A 329 4.75 -26.82 -11.30
C ALA A 329 3.76 -26.52 -10.17
N ILE A 330 3.77 -27.30 -9.08
CA ILE A 330 2.86 -27.08 -7.96
C ILE A 330 3.17 -25.78 -7.22
N SER A 331 4.45 -25.41 -7.06
CA SER A 331 4.83 -24.14 -6.45
C SER A 331 4.38 -22.95 -7.31
N VAL A 332 4.53 -23.04 -8.63
CA VAL A 332 4.06 -22.01 -9.58
C VAL A 332 2.53 -21.92 -9.57
N ALA A 333 1.83 -23.05 -9.58
CA ALA A 333 0.37 -23.08 -9.50
C ALA A 333 -0.15 -22.45 -8.19
N LEU A 334 0.50 -22.75 -7.06
CA LEU A 334 0.14 -22.15 -5.77
C LEU A 334 0.42 -20.65 -5.71
N ASN A 335 1.51 -20.16 -6.33
CA ASN A 335 1.77 -18.72 -6.47
C ASN A 335 0.64 -18.02 -7.25
N ILE A 336 0.25 -18.56 -8.40
CA ILE A 336 -0.85 -18.02 -9.22
C ILE A 336 -2.16 -18.07 -8.44
N ALA A 337 -2.46 -19.19 -7.77
CA ALA A 337 -3.65 -19.34 -6.95
C ALA A 337 -3.70 -18.33 -5.80
N ALA A 338 -2.57 -18.07 -5.12
CA ALA A 338 -2.48 -17.07 -4.06
C ALA A 338 -2.75 -15.66 -4.58
N ASN A 339 -2.24 -15.31 -5.76
CA ASN A 339 -2.50 -14.02 -6.42
C ASN A 339 -3.97 -13.88 -6.83
N LEU A 340 -4.57 -14.92 -7.42
CA LEU A 340 -5.97 -14.92 -7.84
C LEU A 340 -6.95 -14.82 -6.67
N LEU A 341 -6.65 -15.52 -5.57
CA LEU A 341 -7.46 -15.50 -4.37
C LEU A 341 -7.51 -14.10 -3.76
N GLU A 342 -6.39 -13.38 -3.78
CA GLU A 342 -6.31 -12.00 -3.30
C GLU A 342 -7.21 -11.06 -4.13
N LEU A 343 -7.14 -11.16 -5.46
CA LEU A 343 -7.95 -10.34 -6.36
C LEU A 343 -9.45 -10.57 -6.19
N ARG A 344 -9.88 -11.84 -6.05
CA ARG A 344 -11.27 -12.17 -5.79
C ARG A 344 -11.76 -11.56 -4.48
N ARG A 345 -10.95 -11.64 -3.42
CA ARG A 345 -11.31 -11.15 -2.08
C ARG A 345 -11.47 -9.64 -2.02
N LEU A 346 -10.69 -8.92 -2.82
CA LEU A 346 -10.75 -7.46 -2.88
C LEU A 346 -11.73 -6.96 -3.95
N ARG A 347 -12.52 -7.88 -4.53
CA ARG A 347 -13.50 -7.60 -5.57
C ARG A 347 -12.93 -6.82 -6.74
N VAL A 348 -11.63 -7.01 -7.00
CA VAL A 348 -10.99 -6.45 -8.17
C VAL A 348 -11.53 -7.19 -9.38
N ARG A 349 -12.10 -6.46 -10.34
CA ARG A 349 -12.59 -7.05 -11.60
C ARG A 349 -11.39 -7.51 -12.42
N TYR A 350 -10.97 -8.75 -12.17
CA TYR A 350 -9.78 -9.33 -12.77
C TYR A 350 -10.14 -10.41 -13.77
N SER A 351 -9.69 -10.25 -15.02
CA SER A 351 -9.80 -11.33 -16.00
C SER A 351 -8.71 -12.37 -15.73
N LEU A 352 -9.13 -13.64 -15.66
CA LEU A 352 -8.22 -14.77 -15.42
C LEU A 352 -7.14 -14.91 -16.50
N ILE A 353 -7.32 -14.28 -17.67
CA ILE A 353 -6.32 -14.25 -18.75
C ILE A 353 -4.98 -13.64 -18.31
N TYR A 354 -5.01 -12.75 -17.31
CA TYR A 354 -3.80 -12.09 -16.82
C TYR A 354 -3.09 -12.90 -15.71
N ALA A 355 -3.72 -13.96 -15.19
CA ALA A 355 -3.17 -14.73 -14.07
C ALA A 355 -1.77 -15.33 -14.34
N PRO A 356 -1.49 -15.89 -15.54
CA PRO A 356 -0.14 -16.37 -15.86
C PRO A 356 0.90 -15.25 -15.91
N LEU A 357 0.49 -14.02 -16.25
CA LEU A 357 1.40 -12.86 -16.31
C LEU A 357 1.91 -12.44 -14.92
N THR A 358 1.30 -12.93 -13.84
CA THR A 358 1.82 -12.73 -12.48
C THR A 358 3.22 -13.34 -12.29
N LEU A 359 3.62 -14.32 -13.12
CA LEU A 359 4.98 -14.84 -13.13
C LEU A 359 5.98 -13.79 -13.62
N LEU A 360 5.62 -12.97 -14.60
CA LEU A 360 6.43 -11.83 -15.02
C LEU A 360 6.51 -10.76 -13.92
N ALA A 361 5.41 -10.55 -13.18
CA ALA A 361 5.41 -9.65 -12.02
C ALA A 361 6.44 -10.07 -10.96
N ASN A 362 6.62 -11.38 -10.74
CA ASN A 362 7.63 -11.91 -9.81
C ASN A 362 9.04 -11.47 -10.22
N TRP A 363 9.37 -11.55 -11.51
CA TRP A 363 10.66 -11.08 -12.04
C TRP A 363 10.84 -9.58 -11.85
N VAL A 364 9.83 -8.79 -12.26
CA VAL A 364 9.86 -7.33 -12.09
C VAL A 364 10.08 -6.97 -10.62
N LEU A 365 9.35 -7.60 -9.70
CA LEU A 365 9.48 -7.36 -8.28
C LEU A 365 10.89 -7.67 -7.77
N VAL A 366 11.40 -8.88 -8.01
CA VAL A 366 12.69 -9.31 -7.45
C VAL A 366 13.83 -8.47 -8.04
N LEU A 367 13.79 -8.16 -9.33
CA LEU A 367 14.75 -7.25 -9.96
C LEU A 367 14.65 -5.83 -9.39
N SER A 368 13.44 -5.33 -9.15
CA SER A 368 13.23 -4.02 -8.52
C SER A 368 13.74 -3.97 -7.08
N LEU A 369 13.58 -5.07 -6.33
CA LEU A 369 14.12 -5.21 -4.97
C LEU A 369 15.66 -5.20 -4.98
N ILE A 370 16.28 -5.91 -5.93
CA ILE A 370 17.74 -5.93 -6.10
C ILE A 370 18.25 -4.54 -6.48
N ASP A 371 17.66 -3.89 -7.49
CA ASP A 371 18.02 -2.54 -7.91
C ASP A 371 17.87 -1.52 -6.78
N SER A 372 16.76 -1.61 -6.03
CA SER A 372 16.52 -0.76 -4.86
C SER A 372 17.57 -0.98 -3.78
N TYR A 373 17.92 -2.24 -3.48
CA TYR A 373 18.98 -2.58 -2.52
C TYR A 373 20.35 -2.04 -2.96
N LEU A 374 20.71 -2.20 -4.24
CA LEU A 374 21.96 -1.67 -4.78
C LEU A 374 21.99 -0.14 -4.69
N SER A 375 20.88 0.53 -5.03
CA SER A 375 20.73 1.98 -4.87
C SER A 375 20.92 2.44 -3.43
N VAL A 376 20.34 1.72 -2.46
CA VAL A 376 20.49 1.98 -1.02
C VAL A 376 21.94 1.80 -0.58
N SER A 377 22.56 0.67 -0.94
CA SER A 377 23.93 0.32 -0.54
C SER A 377 24.97 1.32 -1.08
N ARG A 378 24.71 1.91 -2.25
CA ARG A 378 25.55 2.95 -2.88
C ARG A 378 25.24 4.36 -2.38
N ARG A 379 24.32 4.54 -1.42
CA ARG A 379 23.81 5.83 -0.94
C ARG A 379 23.26 6.73 -2.07
N ARG A 380 22.72 6.12 -3.12
CA ARG A 380 22.14 6.79 -4.30
C ARG A 380 20.61 6.69 -4.32
N ILE A 381 19.95 6.81 -3.16
CA ILE A 381 18.49 6.77 -3.15
C ILE A 381 17.92 8.14 -3.50
N GLU A 382 17.69 8.33 -4.79
CA GLU A 382 16.70 9.28 -5.26
C GLU A 382 15.34 8.58 -5.29
N LEU A 383 14.43 9.02 -4.43
CA LEU A 383 13.03 8.65 -4.46
C LEU A 383 12.24 9.74 -5.17
N THR A 384 11.22 9.30 -5.93
CA THR A 384 10.31 10.20 -6.63
C THR A 384 8.88 10.00 -6.13
N TRP A 385 8.19 11.12 -5.91
CA TRP A 385 6.74 11.15 -5.70
C TRP A 385 6.14 12.24 -6.57
N ARG A 386 5.25 11.87 -7.51
CA ARG A 386 4.54 12.79 -8.42
C ARG A 386 5.45 13.89 -9.01
N GLY A 387 6.63 13.49 -9.48
CA GLY A 387 7.63 14.39 -10.10
C GLY A 387 8.64 15.02 -9.15
N ARG A 388 8.39 15.09 -7.83
CA ARG A 388 9.39 15.60 -6.87
C ARG A 388 10.40 14.53 -6.48
N ARG A 389 11.68 14.90 -6.52
CA ARG A 389 12.79 14.08 -6.03
C ARG A 389 13.07 14.42 -4.58
N ALA A 390 13.28 13.40 -3.76
CA ALA A 390 13.87 13.56 -2.43
C ALA A 390 15.01 12.57 -2.25
N LYS A 391 16.08 13.04 -1.61
CA LYS A 391 17.18 12.20 -1.17
C LYS A 391 16.86 11.69 0.22
N LEU A 392 16.84 10.37 0.40
CA LEU A 392 16.78 9.79 1.74
C LEU A 392 18.12 10.04 2.44
N ALA A 393 18.09 10.76 3.57
CA ALA A 393 19.21 10.77 4.49
C ALA A 393 19.23 9.42 5.22
N ILE A 394 20.07 8.49 4.76
CA ILE A 394 20.34 7.25 5.48
C ILE A 394 21.39 7.60 6.55
N SER A 395 20.96 7.72 7.80
CA SER A 395 21.84 7.91 8.96
C SER A 395 22.59 6.63 9.29
#